data_AF-A0A7C6HVF9-F1
#
_entry.id   AF-A0A7C6HVF9-F1
#
_cell.length_a   1.000
_cell.length_b   1.000
_cell.length_c   1.000
_cell.angle_alpha   90.00
_cell.angle_beta   90.00
_cell.angle_gamma   90.00
#
_symmetry.space_group_name_H-M   'P 1'
#
loop_
_entity.id
_entity.type
_entity.pdbx_description
1 polymer ?
#
loop_
_entity_poly.entity_id
_entity_poly.type
_entity_poly.pdbx_seq_one_letter_code
_entity_poly.pdbx_strand_id
1 'polypeptide(L)'
;MSRLDGRDYIYLVWKDYKTRQRYIVGQLSKNSHYEFEYFQNEVKKAIHNGFEPLIAFPDIDYVYKNDEVFPAFSSRLPDRRRKDIKEVLNKYNLKEYDEFELLKKSGARLPIDTLEFIDPIFLEESNIVRECYFAGTRYHDFCSNDCSNSLNLREGDLLTLERDRSNNYDPNAVRVLRSSGECIGYIPTFYSKEVLTALEANRDVKCIVKSMVKENNCQECIKIELSIN
;
A
#
# COMPACT_ATOMS: atom_id res chain seq x y z
N MET A 1 6.16 -6.88 9.39
CA MET A 1 6.18 -7.75 8.19
C MET A 1 4.98 -8.64 8.32
N SER A 2 4.05 -8.54 7.39
CA SER A 2 2.84 -9.35 7.21
C SER A 2 3.06 -10.87 7.25
N ARG A 3 3.18 -11.44 8.45
CA ARG A 3 3.42 -12.87 8.62
C ARG A 3 2.27 -13.56 9.35
N LEU A 4 1.75 -14.61 8.75
CA LEU A 4 0.74 -15.50 9.32
C LEU A 4 1.13 -16.94 9.07
N ASP A 5 1.00 -17.80 10.08
CA ASP A 5 1.21 -19.26 9.98
C ASP A 5 2.53 -19.67 9.30
N GLY A 6 3.61 -18.92 9.57
CA GLY A 6 4.95 -19.19 9.01
C GLY A 6 5.13 -18.76 7.55
N ARG A 7 4.17 -18.03 6.99
CA ARG A 7 4.18 -17.49 5.63
C ARG A 7 4.19 -15.97 5.67
N ASP A 8 4.91 -15.38 4.73
CA ASP A 8 5.02 -13.94 4.55
C ASP A 8 4.24 -13.50 3.31
N TYR A 9 3.58 -12.33 3.32
CA TYR A 9 2.60 -11.96 2.30
C TYR A 9 2.82 -10.58 1.71
N ILE A 10 2.47 -10.43 0.44
CA ILE A 10 2.40 -9.16 -0.28
C ILE A 10 1.13 -9.20 -1.11
N TYR A 11 0.32 -8.15 -1.01
CA TYR A 11 -0.86 -8.00 -1.87
C TYR A 11 -0.49 -7.32 -3.17
N LEU A 12 -1.06 -7.80 -4.26
CA LEU A 12 -1.04 -7.14 -5.55
C LEU A 12 -2.31 -6.30 -5.70
N VAL A 13 -2.13 -5.00 -5.83
CA VAL A 13 -3.21 -4.04 -6.00
C VAL A 13 -3.19 -3.49 -7.41
N TRP A 14 -4.34 -3.52 -8.08
CA TRP A 14 -4.56 -2.83 -9.34
C TRP A 14 -5.38 -1.56 -9.10
N LYS A 15 -4.95 -0.45 -9.70
CA LYS A 15 -5.68 0.81 -9.66
C LYS A 15 -6.31 1.10 -11.02
N ASP A 16 -7.64 1.19 -11.07
CA ASP A 16 -8.34 1.59 -12.28
C ASP A 16 -7.90 3.01 -12.70
N TYR A 17 -7.55 3.18 -13.98
CA TYR A 17 -7.14 4.47 -14.51
C TYR A 17 -8.32 5.46 -14.60
N LYS A 18 -9.57 4.97 -14.77
CA LYS A 18 -10.77 5.79 -14.90
C LYS A 18 -11.28 6.26 -13.54
N THR A 19 -11.69 5.32 -12.69
CA THR A 19 -12.31 5.64 -11.39
C THR A 19 -11.28 5.90 -10.30
N ARG A 20 -10.03 5.47 -10.49
CA ARG A 20 -8.96 5.48 -9.47
C ARG A 20 -9.24 4.55 -8.28
N GLN A 21 -10.29 3.73 -8.37
CA GLN A 21 -10.57 2.68 -7.40
C GLN A 21 -9.44 1.66 -7.41
N ARG A 22 -9.08 1.18 -6.22
CA ARG A 22 -8.06 0.15 -6.04
C ARG A 22 -8.72 -1.18 -5.72
N TYR A 23 -8.24 -2.23 -6.36
CA TYR A 23 -8.69 -3.61 -6.19
C TYR A 23 -7.50 -4.44 -5.73
N ILE A 24 -7.67 -5.17 -4.62
CA ILE A 24 -6.67 -6.14 -4.18
C ILE A 24 -6.89 -7.40 -5.02
N VAL A 25 -6.17 -7.54 -6.14
CA VAL A 25 -6.47 -8.57 -7.14
C VAL A 25 -5.87 -9.92 -6.80
N GLY A 26 -4.79 -9.96 -6.02
CA GLY A 26 -4.15 -11.21 -5.63
C GLY A 26 -3.11 -11.03 -4.54
N GLN A 27 -2.44 -12.12 -4.21
CA GLN A 27 -1.39 -12.17 -3.22
C GLN A 27 -0.18 -12.96 -3.72
N LEU A 28 1.00 -12.44 -3.42
CA LEU A 28 2.27 -13.17 -3.47
C LEU A 28 2.62 -13.55 -2.03
N SER A 29 2.88 -14.82 -1.79
CA SER A 29 3.28 -15.32 -0.49
C SER A 29 4.57 -16.11 -0.54
N LYS A 30 5.31 -16.13 0.58
CA LYS A 30 6.61 -16.79 0.72
C LYS A 30 6.62 -17.68 1.95
N ASN A 31 6.93 -18.96 1.75
CA ASN A 31 7.34 -19.88 2.80
C ASN A 31 8.65 -20.59 2.37
N SER A 32 8.65 -21.92 2.25
CA SER A 32 9.65 -22.70 1.50
C SER A 32 9.75 -22.32 0.01
N HIS A 33 8.66 -21.90 -0.61
CA HIS A 33 8.59 -21.46 -2.01
C HIS A 33 7.71 -20.21 -2.11
N TYR A 34 7.67 -19.60 -3.28
CA TYR A 34 6.81 -18.49 -3.60
C TYR A 34 5.51 -19.00 -4.23
N GLU A 35 4.37 -18.49 -3.75
CA GLU A 35 3.06 -18.78 -4.31
C GLU A 35 2.37 -17.48 -4.72
N PHE A 36 1.81 -17.42 -5.94
CA PHE A 36 0.94 -16.34 -6.36
C PHE A 36 -0.45 -16.87 -6.71
N GLU A 37 -1.48 -16.21 -6.20
CA GLU A 37 -2.88 -16.52 -6.50
C GLU A 37 -3.72 -15.23 -6.54
N TYR A 38 -4.81 -15.26 -7.29
CA TYR A 38 -5.77 -14.17 -7.33
C TYR A 38 -6.84 -14.34 -6.24
N PHE A 39 -7.30 -13.21 -5.70
CA PHE A 39 -8.48 -13.19 -4.85
C PHE A 39 -9.73 -13.23 -5.72
N GLN A 40 -10.33 -14.42 -5.85
CA GLN A 40 -11.41 -14.70 -6.81
C GLN A 40 -12.49 -13.63 -6.94
N ASN A 41 -13.05 -13.18 -5.81
CA ASN A 41 -14.12 -12.20 -5.82
C ASN A 41 -13.64 -10.80 -6.25
N GLU A 42 -12.44 -10.42 -5.83
CA GLU A 42 -11.89 -9.09 -6.10
C GLU A 42 -11.31 -9.00 -7.52
N VAL A 43 -10.63 -10.04 -8.00
CA VAL A 43 -10.14 -10.08 -9.38
C VAL A 43 -11.29 -10.06 -10.39
N LYS A 44 -12.40 -10.76 -10.12
CA LYS A 44 -13.59 -10.74 -11.00
C LYS A 44 -14.23 -9.35 -11.06
N LYS A 45 -14.30 -8.63 -9.93
CA LYS A 45 -14.74 -7.22 -9.91
C LYS A 45 -13.77 -6.33 -10.68
N ALA A 46 -12.46 -6.53 -10.51
CA ALA A 46 -11.45 -5.77 -11.23
C ALA A 46 -11.57 -6.00 -12.75
N ILE A 47 -11.76 -7.25 -13.19
CA ILE A 47 -11.95 -7.62 -14.60
C ILE A 47 -13.17 -6.94 -15.19
N HIS A 48 -14.29 -6.94 -14.46
CA HIS A 48 -15.49 -6.21 -14.88
C HIS A 48 -15.23 -4.70 -15.10
N ASN A 49 -14.26 -4.13 -14.38
CA ASN A 49 -13.84 -2.73 -14.50
C ASN A 49 -12.66 -2.52 -15.46
N GLY A 50 -12.23 -3.55 -16.19
CA GLY A 50 -11.20 -3.47 -17.23
C GLY A 50 -9.80 -3.90 -16.80
N PHE A 51 -9.65 -4.59 -15.67
CA PHE A 51 -8.42 -5.31 -15.38
C PHE A 51 -8.28 -6.53 -16.30
N GLU A 52 -7.08 -6.77 -16.80
CA GLU A 52 -6.73 -8.00 -17.50
C GLU A 52 -5.79 -8.82 -16.62
N PRO A 53 -6.03 -10.14 -16.45
CA PRO A 53 -5.09 -11.00 -15.74
C PRO A 53 -3.67 -10.85 -16.31
N LEU A 54 -2.69 -10.94 -15.42
CA LEU A 54 -1.28 -10.81 -15.80
C LEU A 54 -0.92 -11.90 -16.82
N ILE A 55 -0.18 -11.54 -17.86
CA ILE A 55 0.21 -12.48 -18.93
C ILE A 55 0.93 -13.73 -18.38
N ALA A 56 1.76 -13.56 -17.34
CA ALA A 56 2.45 -14.65 -16.68
C ALA A 56 1.54 -15.55 -15.82
N PHE A 57 0.34 -15.07 -15.48
CA PHE A 57 -0.63 -15.70 -14.60
C PHE A 57 -2.05 -15.59 -15.20
N PRO A 58 -2.32 -16.24 -16.34
CA PRO A 58 -3.56 -16.04 -17.09
C PRO A 58 -4.79 -16.73 -16.47
N ASP A 59 -4.59 -17.80 -15.71
CA ASP A 59 -5.65 -18.54 -15.05
C ASP A 59 -5.88 -17.95 -13.66
N ILE A 60 -7.03 -17.31 -13.48
CA ILE A 60 -7.36 -16.67 -12.21
C ILE A 60 -7.65 -17.68 -11.10
N ASP A 61 -8.02 -18.92 -11.43
CA ASP A 61 -8.38 -19.97 -10.47
C ASP A 61 -7.15 -20.82 -10.05
N TYR A 62 -5.96 -20.53 -10.57
CA TYR A 62 -4.75 -21.31 -10.34
C TYR A 62 -3.82 -20.69 -9.27
N VAL A 63 -3.19 -21.56 -8.48
CA VAL A 63 -2.12 -21.18 -7.52
C VAL A 63 -0.76 -21.47 -8.16
N TYR A 64 -0.10 -20.41 -8.61
CA TYR A 64 1.22 -20.48 -9.22
C TYR A 64 2.29 -20.66 -8.16
N LYS A 65 3.28 -21.52 -8.44
CA LYS A 65 4.38 -21.82 -7.50
C LYS A 65 5.73 -21.66 -8.18
N ASN A 66 6.72 -21.17 -7.45
CA ASN A 66 8.11 -21.09 -7.91
C ASN A 66 9.08 -21.09 -6.73
N ASP A 67 10.29 -21.60 -6.92
CA ASP A 67 11.32 -21.62 -5.86
C ASP A 67 11.96 -20.23 -5.65
N GLU A 68 11.91 -19.39 -6.68
CA GLU A 68 12.37 -18.00 -6.67
C GLU A 68 11.22 -17.02 -6.89
N VAL A 69 11.43 -15.73 -6.60
CA VAL A 69 10.43 -14.70 -6.91
C VAL A 69 10.14 -14.73 -8.41
N PHE A 70 8.86 -14.72 -8.78
CA PHE A 70 8.47 -14.77 -10.19
C PHE A 70 9.12 -13.64 -11.00
N PRO A 71 9.71 -13.92 -12.18
CA PRO A 71 10.29 -12.90 -13.05
C PRO A 71 9.32 -11.75 -13.41
N ALA A 72 8.02 -12.05 -13.49
CA ALA A 72 6.96 -11.05 -13.73
C ALA A 72 6.86 -9.99 -12.61
N PHE A 73 7.35 -10.30 -11.41
CA PHE A 73 7.41 -9.38 -10.28
C PHE A 73 8.82 -8.82 -10.08
N SER A 74 9.87 -9.65 -10.12
CA SER A 74 11.25 -9.16 -9.90
C SER A 74 11.74 -8.22 -10.99
N SER A 75 11.24 -8.33 -12.23
CA SER A 75 11.55 -7.39 -13.32
C SER A 75 11.07 -5.95 -13.07
N ARG A 76 10.22 -5.72 -12.06
CA ARG A 76 9.77 -4.39 -11.63
C ARG A 76 10.77 -3.71 -10.70
N LEU A 77 11.75 -4.46 -10.18
CA LEU A 77 12.75 -3.98 -9.23
C LEU A 77 13.97 -3.40 -9.95
N PRO A 78 14.69 -2.45 -9.33
CA PRO A 78 16.00 -2.03 -9.81
C PRO A 78 16.99 -3.21 -9.87
N ASP A 79 17.75 -3.33 -10.98
CA ASP A 79 18.75 -4.40 -11.15
C ASP A 79 19.75 -4.40 -9.99
N ARG A 80 20.04 -5.59 -9.43
CA ARG A 80 21.00 -5.78 -8.33
C ARG A 80 22.40 -5.23 -8.62
N ARG A 81 22.77 -5.10 -9.90
CA ARG A 81 24.07 -4.60 -10.38
C ARG A 81 24.09 -3.09 -10.61
N ARG A 82 23.00 -2.37 -10.36
CA ARG A 82 22.95 -0.90 -10.48
C ARG A 82 24.01 -0.27 -9.57
N LYS A 83 24.74 0.72 -10.08
CA LYS A 83 25.89 1.33 -9.35
C LYS A 83 25.51 1.89 -7.97
N ASP A 84 24.32 2.43 -7.87
CA ASP A 84 23.72 3.07 -6.71
C ASP A 84 22.67 2.18 -6.01
N ILE A 85 22.70 0.85 -6.22
CA ILE A 85 21.75 -0.07 -5.58
C ILE A 85 21.74 0.05 -4.04
N LYS A 86 22.90 0.35 -3.43
CA LYS A 86 23.00 0.55 -1.98
C LYS A 86 22.15 1.72 -1.49
N GLU A 87 22.06 2.80 -2.25
CA GLU A 87 21.24 3.97 -1.92
C GLU A 87 19.75 3.63 -1.99
N VAL A 88 19.35 2.84 -2.99
CA VAL A 88 17.98 2.30 -3.10
C VAL A 88 17.63 1.45 -1.89
N LEU A 89 18.50 0.51 -1.51
CA LEU A 89 18.25 -0.37 -0.36
C LEU A 89 18.14 0.43 0.94
N ASN A 90 19.02 1.42 1.14
CA ASN A 90 18.98 2.31 2.30
C ASN A 90 17.65 3.09 2.39
N LYS A 91 17.09 3.57 1.26
CA LYS A 91 15.78 4.24 1.23
C LYS A 91 14.66 3.38 1.83
N TYR A 92 14.77 2.06 1.72
CA TYR A 92 13.81 1.09 2.24
C TYR A 92 14.30 0.36 3.50
N ASN A 93 15.37 0.85 4.15
CA ASN A 93 15.98 0.24 5.33
C ASN A 93 16.39 -1.24 5.13
N LEU A 94 16.88 -1.57 3.94
CA LEU A 94 17.39 -2.90 3.60
C LEU A 94 18.92 -2.91 3.60
N LYS A 95 19.52 -3.92 4.26
CA LYS A 95 20.98 -4.10 4.30
C LYS A 95 21.51 -4.87 3.09
N GLU A 96 20.71 -5.82 2.61
CA GLU A 96 21.03 -6.70 1.50
C GLU A 96 19.91 -6.67 0.46
N TYR A 97 20.26 -7.05 -0.76
CA TYR A 97 19.28 -7.15 -1.84
C TYR A 97 18.44 -8.41 -1.64
N ASP A 98 17.19 -8.23 -1.25
CA ASP A 98 16.15 -9.26 -1.18
C ASP A 98 14.96 -8.79 -2.02
N GLU A 99 14.64 -9.53 -3.08
CA GLU A 99 13.59 -9.16 -4.03
C GLU A 99 12.21 -9.09 -3.39
N PHE A 100 11.90 -10.02 -2.49
CA PHE A 100 10.59 -10.09 -1.84
C PHE A 100 10.40 -8.93 -0.87
N GLU A 101 11.42 -8.64 -0.06
CA GLU A 101 11.37 -7.49 0.85
C GLU A 101 11.39 -6.15 0.09
N LEU A 102 12.11 -6.06 -1.03
CA LEU A 102 12.12 -4.85 -1.85
C LEU A 102 10.77 -4.64 -2.56
N LEU A 103 10.13 -5.69 -3.08
CA LEU A 103 8.75 -5.62 -3.60
C LEU A 103 7.81 -5.06 -2.53
N LYS A 104 7.85 -5.67 -1.34
CA LYS A 104 6.97 -5.33 -0.23
C LYS A 104 7.12 -3.88 0.24
N LYS A 105 8.37 -3.39 0.35
CA LYS A 105 8.66 -2.05 0.89
C LYS A 105 8.59 -0.92 -0.14
N SER A 106 8.89 -1.21 -1.40
CA SER A 106 8.92 -0.20 -2.46
C SER A 106 7.59 -0.03 -3.19
N GLY A 107 6.74 -1.05 -3.13
CA GLY A 107 5.51 -1.14 -3.91
C GLY A 107 5.72 -1.39 -5.40
N ALA A 108 6.97 -1.41 -5.88
CA ALA A 108 7.41 -1.75 -7.24
C ALA A 108 6.50 -1.22 -8.37
N ARG A 109 6.04 0.02 -8.23
CA ARG A 109 5.22 0.73 -9.20
C ARG A 109 6.03 1.05 -10.45
N LEU A 110 5.43 0.88 -11.62
CA LEU A 110 6.02 1.28 -12.89
C LEU A 110 5.21 2.42 -13.53
N PRO A 111 5.84 3.31 -14.33
CA PRO A 111 5.11 4.36 -15.05
C PRO A 111 4.16 3.83 -16.15
N ILE A 112 4.35 2.59 -16.58
CA ILE A 112 3.66 1.97 -17.72
C ILE A 112 2.39 1.19 -17.32
N ASP A 113 2.16 0.99 -16.02
CA ASP A 113 0.96 0.34 -15.50
C ASP A 113 0.48 1.00 -14.21
N THR A 114 -0.53 0.40 -13.58
CA THR A 114 -1.14 0.89 -12.36
C THR A 114 -1.15 -0.16 -11.25
N LEU A 115 -0.17 -1.06 -11.27
CA LEU A 115 0.01 -2.10 -10.27
C LEU A 115 0.89 -1.61 -9.13
N GLU A 116 0.57 -2.08 -7.93
CA GLU A 116 1.27 -1.73 -6.69
C GLU A 116 1.31 -2.93 -5.76
N PHE A 117 2.45 -3.15 -5.11
CA PHE A 117 2.65 -4.19 -4.10
C PHE A 117 2.48 -3.59 -2.70
N ILE A 118 1.67 -4.23 -1.87
CA ILE A 118 1.30 -3.72 -0.53
C ILE A 118 1.64 -4.76 0.53
N ASP A 119 2.24 -4.32 1.65
CA ASP A 119 2.44 -5.12 2.87
C ASP A 119 1.12 -5.19 3.66
N PRO A 120 0.32 -6.27 3.56
CA PRO A 120 -1.03 -6.28 4.14
C PRO A 120 -1.02 -6.13 5.66
N ILE A 121 -2.11 -5.63 6.23
CA ILE A 121 -2.33 -5.63 7.69
C ILE A 121 -3.03 -6.93 8.06
N PHE A 122 -2.45 -7.70 8.98
CA PHE A 122 -3.13 -8.82 9.61
C PHE A 122 -3.29 -8.51 11.09
N LEU A 123 -4.54 -8.45 11.58
CA LEU A 123 -4.81 -8.00 12.95
C LEU A 123 -4.39 -9.03 14.02
N GLU A 124 -4.12 -10.27 13.61
CA GLU A 124 -3.55 -11.34 14.41
C GLU A 124 -2.07 -11.08 14.76
N GLU A 125 -1.40 -10.19 14.03
CA GLU A 125 -0.03 -9.78 14.32
C GLU A 125 0.03 -8.84 15.54
N SER A 126 1.09 -8.99 16.33
CA SER A 126 1.46 -8.02 17.37
C SER A 126 2.36 -6.92 16.79
N ASN A 127 2.20 -5.67 17.24
CA ASN A 127 3.04 -4.53 16.87
C ASN A 127 3.10 -4.30 15.35
N ILE A 128 1.94 -4.12 14.73
CA ILE A 128 1.81 -3.91 13.29
C ILE A 128 2.31 -2.51 12.98
N VAL A 129 3.29 -2.40 12.07
CA VAL A 129 3.74 -1.12 11.52
C VAL A 129 3.65 -1.18 10.00
N ARG A 130 2.98 -0.20 9.37
CA ARG A 130 2.88 -0.08 7.91
C ARG A 130 3.12 1.35 7.47
N GLU A 131 3.87 1.50 6.39
CA GLU A 131 4.08 2.79 5.76
C GLU A 131 3.27 2.90 4.47
N CYS A 132 2.57 4.01 4.26
CA CYS A 132 1.84 4.28 3.02
C CYS A 132 1.70 5.77 2.76
N TYR A 133 1.12 6.14 1.63
CA TYR A 133 0.73 7.52 1.34
C TYR A 133 -0.78 7.69 1.53
N PHE A 134 -1.22 8.84 2.04
CA PHE A 134 -2.66 9.11 2.19
C PHE A 134 -3.38 9.13 0.84
N ALA A 135 -4.63 8.66 0.86
CA ALA A 135 -5.54 8.80 -0.25
C ALA A 135 -6.28 10.15 -0.19
N GLY A 136 -6.76 10.61 -1.33
CA GLY A 136 -7.68 11.76 -1.40
C GLY A 136 -7.07 13.15 -1.23
N THR A 137 -5.73 13.27 -1.17
CA THR A 137 -5.01 14.54 -0.97
C THR A 137 -5.34 15.65 -1.98
N ARG A 138 -5.80 15.29 -3.19
CA ARG A 138 -6.19 16.23 -4.26
C ARG A 138 -7.56 16.90 -4.07
N TYR A 139 -8.40 16.35 -3.19
CA TYR A 139 -9.76 16.85 -2.96
C TYR A 139 -9.82 17.86 -1.82
N HIS A 140 -8.69 18.06 -1.15
CA HIS A 140 -8.50 19.06 -0.13
C HIS A 140 -7.56 20.11 -0.70
N ASP A 141 -7.66 21.36 -0.24
CA ASP A 141 -6.85 22.52 -0.69
C ASP A 141 -5.33 22.38 -0.41
N PHE A 142 -4.89 21.18 -0.07
CA PHE A 142 -3.55 20.79 0.34
C PHE A 142 -2.56 20.65 -0.83
N CYS A 143 -3.03 20.33 -2.04
CA CYS A 143 -2.14 20.13 -3.18
C CYS A 143 -2.74 20.60 -4.52
N SER A 144 -2.36 21.80 -4.94
CA SER A 144 -2.64 22.36 -6.27
C SER A 144 -1.54 21.96 -7.27
N ASN A 145 -1.27 20.66 -7.43
CA ASN A 145 -0.12 20.09 -8.16
C ASN A 145 1.27 20.42 -7.61
N ASP A 146 1.33 21.19 -6.52
CA ASP A 146 2.54 21.47 -5.75
C ASP A 146 2.21 21.26 -4.26
N CYS A 147 2.98 20.40 -3.61
CA CYS A 147 2.87 20.12 -2.18
C CYS A 147 3.55 21.18 -1.30
N SER A 148 3.99 22.30 -1.89
CA SER A 148 4.44 23.49 -1.17
C SER A 148 3.38 24.06 -0.22
N ASN A 149 2.09 23.96 -0.58
CA ASN A 149 0.95 24.37 0.24
C ASN A 149 0.58 23.37 1.35
N SER A 150 1.44 22.39 1.64
CA SER A 150 1.35 21.51 2.83
C SER A 150 1.47 22.24 4.18
N LEU A 151 1.25 23.55 4.17
CA LEU A 151 1.30 24.51 5.26
C LEU A 151 0.82 23.86 6.57
N ASN A 152 1.81 23.59 7.41
CA ASN A 152 1.74 23.20 8.82
C ASN A 152 1.73 21.70 9.18
N LEU A 153 2.06 20.77 8.28
CA LEU A 153 2.46 19.42 8.69
C LEU A 153 3.99 19.31 8.85
N ARG A 154 4.43 18.52 9.83
CA ARG A 154 5.83 18.22 10.13
C ARG A 154 6.01 16.72 10.32
N GLU A 155 7.21 16.24 10.01
CA GLU A 155 7.59 14.87 10.35
C GLU A 155 7.46 14.66 11.86
N GLY A 156 6.85 13.54 12.25
CA GLY A 156 6.52 13.22 13.63
C GLY A 156 5.17 13.74 14.12
N ASP A 157 4.43 14.54 13.34
CA ASP A 157 3.10 14.97 13.73
C ASP A 157 2.15 13.77 13.89
N LEU A 158 1.43 13.75 15.00
CA LEU A 158 0.38 12.76 15.28
C LEU A 158 -0.93 13.19 14.62
N LEU A 159 -1.55 12.25 13.92
CA LEU A 159 -2.79 12.45 13.19
C LEU A 159 -3.91 11.63 13.81
N THR A 160 -5.11 12.20 13.80
CA THR A 160 -6.31 11.54 14.32
C THR A 160 -7.00 10.76 13.21
N LEU A 161 -7.45 9.55 13.52
CA LEU A 161 -8.20 8.70 12.60
C LEU A 161 -9.66 8.62 13.03
N GLU A 162 -10.58 8.82 12.09
CA GLU A 162 -12.01 8.78 12.36
C GLU A 162 -12.77 8.07 11.24
N ARG A 163 -13.76 7.26 11.59
CA ARG A 163 -14.65 6.60 10.61
C ARG A 163 -15.48 7.65 9.86
N ASP A 164 -15.51 7.57 8.53
CA ASP A 164 -16.41 8.36 7.69
C ASP A 164 -17.61 7.53 7.24
N ARG A 165 -18.74 7.70 7.95
CA ARG A 165 -19.99 7.01 7.64
C ARG A 165 -20.70 7.55 6.40
N SER A 166 -20.29 8.73 5.91
CA SER A 166 -20.91 9.41 4.78
C SER A 166 -20.25 9.08 3.44
N ASN A 167 -19.17 8.29 3.46
CA ASN A 167 -18.43 7.94 2.26
C ASN A 167 -19.21 6.92 1.41
N ASN A 168 -19.64 7.33 0.23
CA ASN A 168 -20.42 6.50 -0.70
C ASN A 168 -19.56 5.51 -1.51
N TYR A 169 -18.23 5.58 -1.40
CA TYR A 169 -17.30 4.79 -2.22
C TYR A 169 -16.63 3.67 -1.43
N ASP A 170 -16.26 3.92 -0.17
CA ASP A 170 -15.68 2.95 0.74
C ASP A 170 -16.47 2.91 2.05
N PRO A 171 -17.23 1.82 2.34
CA PRO A 171 -17.99 1.70 3.58
C PRO A 171 -17.10 1.62 4.84
N ASN A 172 -15.80 1.34 4.66
CA ASN A 172 -14.80 1.31 5.71
C ASN A 172 -13.93 2.57 5.74
N ALA A 173 -14.30 3.65 5.04
CA ALA A 173 -13.49 4.84 4.93
C ALA A 173 -13.07 5.38 6.31
N VAL A 174 -11.76 5.58 6.48
CA VAL A 174 -11.16 6.21 7.66
C VAL A 174 -10.53 7.52 7.25
N ARG A 175 -11.09 8.62 7.74
CA ARG A 175 -10.56 9.98 7.60
C ARG A 175 -9.30 10.13 8.42
N VAL A 176 -8.41 10.96 7.88
CA VAL A 176 -7.19 11.39 8.52
C VAL A 176 -7.34 12.88 8.82
N LEU A 177 -7.20 13.22 10.09
CA LEU A 177 -7.45 14.55 10.61
C LEU A 177 -6.18 15.12 11.23
N ARG A 178 -5.99 16.42 11.05
CA ARG A 178 -5.02 17.20 11.83
C ARG A 178 -5.48 17.32 13.29
N SER A 179 -4.56 17.77 14.15
CA SER A 179 -4.88 18.20 15.51
C SER A 179 -5.95 19.31 15.57
N SER A 180 -6.09 20.11 14.51
CA SER A 180 -7.15 21.12 14.36
C SER A 180 -8.54 20.53 14.04
N GLY A 181 -8.64 19.23 13.74
CA GLY A 181 -9.88 18.57 13.29
C GLY A 181 -10.14 18.64 11.78
N GLU A 182 -9.28 19.33 11.02
CA GLU A 182 -9.37 19.43 9.57
C GLU A 182 -9.06 18.07 8.89
N CYS A 183 -9.89 17.65 7.95
CA CYS A 183 -9.66 16.46 7.13
C CYS A 183 -8.62 16.73 6.05
N ILE A 184 -7.54 15.95 6.06
CA ILE A 184 -6.44 16.07 5.09
C ILE A 184 -6.37 14.92 4.10
N GLY A 185 -7.22 13.92 4.28
CA GLY A 185 -7.31 12.78 3.39
C GLY A 185 -7.87 11.55 4.10
N TYR A 186 -7.55 10.39 3.55
CA TYR A 186 -8.07 9.11 3.99
C TYR A 186 -6.96 8.06 4.08
N ILE A 187 -7.16 7.08 4.95
CA ILE A 187 -6.42 5.81 4.88
C ILE A 187 -6.71 5.16 3.53
N PRO A 188 -5.69 4.66 2.81
CA PRO A 188 -5.92 3.96 1.55
C PRO A 188 -6.90 2.79 1.71
N THR A 189 -7.73 2.58 0.69
CA THR A 189 -8.79 1.56 0.69
C THR A 189 -8.28 0.14 0.95
N PHE A 190 -7.00 -0.14 0.65
CA PHE A 190 -6.39 -1.45 0.92
C PHE A 190 -6.02 -1.70 2.40
N TYR A 191 -6.13 -0.68 3.26
CA TYR A 191 -5.96 -0.78 4.72
C TYR A 191 -7.20 -0.31 5.50
N SER A 192 -8.18 0.33 4.85
CA SER A 192 -9.26 1.02 5.54
C SER A 192 -10.10 0.08 6.40
N LYS A 193 -10.38 -1.13 5.91
CA LYS A 193 -11.11 -2.17 6.65
C LYS A 193 -10.40 -2.59 7.93
N GLU A 194 -9.11 -2.96 7.84
CA GLU A 194 -8.34 -3.46 8.97
C GLU A 194 -8.10 -2.35 10.00
N VAL A 195 -7.80 -1.13 9.55
CA VAL A 195 -7.65 0.03 10.43
C VAL A 195 -8.96 0.37 11.13
N LEU A 196 -10.08 0.37 10.41
CA LEU A 196 -11.39 0.61 11.02
C LEU A 196 -11.74 -0.47 12.06
N THR A 197 -11.50 -1.73 11.73
CA THR A 197 -11.75 -2.86 12.64
C THR A 197 -10.93 -2.73 13.91
N ALA A 198 -9.66 -2.31 13.80
CA ALA A 198 -8.80 -2.06 14.96
C ALA A 198 -9.31 -0.89 15.83
N LEU A 199 -9.76 0.21 15.21
CA LEU A 199 -10.36 1.35 15.92
C LEU A 199 -11.63 0.95 16.67
N GLU A 200 -12.53 0.18 16.03
CA GLU A 200 -13.78 -0.29 16.64
C GLU A 200 -13.55 -1.30 17.78
N ALA A 201 -12.46 -2.06 17.71
CA ALA A 201 -12.00 -2.94 18.78
C ALA A 201 -11.27 -2.21 19.92
N ASN A 202 -11.16 -0.87 19.88
CA ASN A 202 -10.41 -0.04 20.84
C ASN A 202 -8.92 -0.44 20.99
N ARG A 203 -8.28 -0.89 19.90
CA ARG A 203 -6.82 -1.10 19.87
C ARG A 203 -6.07 0.24 19.87
N ASP A 204 -4.79 0.22 20.24
CA ASP A 204 -3.94 1.41 20.16
C ASP A 204 -3.50 1.60 18.70
N VAL A 205 -4.27 2.42 17.97
CA VAL A 205 -3.98 2.79 16.58
C VAL A 205 -3.36 4.18 16.53
N LYS A 206 -2.14 4.28 16.00
CA LYS A 206 -1.42 5.54 15.82
C LYS A 206 -1.13 5.78 14.34
N CYS A 207 -1.21 7.04 13.93
CA CYS A 207 -0.88 7.50 12.60
C CYS A 207 0.05 8.70 12.72
N ILE A 208 1.28 8.58 12.24
CA ILE A 208 2.27 9.65 12.30
C ILE A 208 2.75 10.04 10.89
N VAL A 209 3.05 11.32 10.71
CA VAL A 209 3.71 11.79 9.50
C VAL A 209 5.15 11.28 9.49
N LYS A 210 5.49 10.41 8.54
CA LYS A 210 6.82 9.80 8.44
C LYS A 210 7.78 10.67 7.65
N SER A 211 7.33 11.12 6.48
CA SER A 211 8.12 11.98 5.60
C SER A 211 7.23 12.74 4.64
N MET A 212 7.69 13.90 4.19
CA MET A 212 7.00 14.67 3.15
C MET A 212 7.90 14.84 1.92
N VAL A 213 7.38 14.44 0.76
CA VAL A 213 8.06 14.64 -0.53
C VAL A 213 7.42 15.84 -1.22
N LYS A 214 8.16 16.93 -1.33
CA LYS A 214 7.72 18.16 -2.03
C LYS A 214 8.05 18.05 -3.51
N GLU A 215 7.40 17.13 -4.19
CA GLU A 215 7.49 16.96 -5.65
C GLU A 215 6.11 17.21 -6.29
N ASN A 216 6.06 17.35 -7.62
CA ASN A 216 4.84 17.54 -8.41
C ASN A 216 3.95 16.28 -8.48
N ASN A 217 3.77 15.57 -7.37
CA ASN A 217 2.94 14.37 -7.27
C ASN A 217 2.19 14.32 -5.93
N CYS A 218 0.99 14.91 -5.89
CA CYS A 218 0.11 14.93 -4.73
C CYS A 218 -0.16 13.55 -4.11
N GLN A 219 -0.05 12.46 -4.88
CA GLN A 219 -0.32 11.10 -4.39
C GLN A 219 0.82 10.53 -3.56
N GLU A 220 2.01 11.13 -3.63
CA GLU A 220 3.22 10.68 -2.94
C GLU A 220 3.80 11.76 -2.03
N CYS A 221 2.99 12.77 -1.70
CA CYS A 221 3.48 13.91 -0.93
C CYS A 221 3.61 13.65 0.55
N ILE A 222 2.67 12.94 1.16
CA ILE A 222 2.69 12.69 2.60
C ILE A 222 2.75 11.19 2.81
N LYS A 223 3.91 10.72 3.26
CA LYS A 223 4.09 9.37 3.72
C LYS A 223 3.79 9.31 5.21
N ILE A 224 3.04 8.30 5.61
CA ILE A 224 2.67 8.06 6.99
C ILE A 224 3.04 6.68 7.44
N GLU A 225 3.20 6.56 8.75
CA GLU A 225 3.41 5.30 9.44
C GLU A 225 2.20 5.03 10.32
N LEU A 226 1.51 3.92 10.04
CA LEU A 226 0.43 3.38 10.84
C LEU A 226 1.02 2.36 11.80
N SER A 227 0.68 2.48 13.07
CA SER A 227 0.99 1.48 14.10
C SER A 227 -0.30 0.97 14.73
N ILE A 228 -0.45 -0.35 14.88
CA ILE A 228 -1.58 -0.98 15.56
C ILE A 228 -1.02 -1.96 16.60
N ASN A 229 -1.32 -1.70 17.88
CA ASN A 229 -0.95 -2.56 19.00
C ASN A 229 -2.19 -3.23 19.60
#